data_AF-A0A922YBH9-F1
#
_entry.id   AF-A0A922YBH9-F1
#
_cell.length_a   1.000
_cell.length_b   1.000
_cell.length_c   1.000
_cell.angle_alpha   90.00
_cell.angle_beta   90.00
_cell.angle_gamma   90.00
#
_symmetry.space_group_name_H-M   'P 1'
#
loop_
_entity.id
_entity.type
_entity.pdbx_description
1 polymer ?
#
loop_
_entity_poly.entity_id
_entity_poly.type
_entity_poly.pdbx_seq_one_letter_code
_entity_poly.pdbx_strand_id
1 'polypeptide(L)'
;MQQQQQNGEGAFVLAIVAFIGVVIVSIFMIIAALAAFMALILTIMCIIAWNEPLTIGSMTITPEEARAFIARGILGAILAPTFTYFCLLLFQSDTQVDYWGYVVLGGYVMGSLVVECVIQEAREKAQAEAQQVLPPLMQPPATRQEPPRRPFEYASWDDEDER
;
A
#
# COMPACT_ATOMS: atom_id res chain seq x y z
N MET A 1 3.54 14.48 60.21
CA MET A 1 3.48 15.44 59.09
C MET A 1 4.26 14.98 57.85
N GLN A 2 5.41 14.30 57.96
CA GLN A 2 6.18 13.84 56.79
C GLN A 2 5.50 12.75 55.93
N GLN A 3 4.75 11.81 56.52
CA GLN A 3 4.01 10.79 55.76
C GLN A 3 2.88 11.34 54.87
N GLN A 4 2.30 12.49 55.23
CA GLN A 4 1.20 13.09 54.46
C GLN A 4 1.71 13.79 53.19
N GLN A 5 2.96 14.24 53.20
CA GLN A 5 3.62 14.91 52.08
C GLN A 5 4.12 13.92 51.01
N GLN A 6 4.70 12.78 51.43
CA GLN A 6 5.09 11.71 50.49
C GLN A 6 3.90 11.09 49.73
N ASN A 7 2.75 10.94 50.39
CA ASN A 7 1.54 10.46 49.74
C ASN A 7 0.98 11.47 48.71
N GLY A 8 1.18 12.77 48.95
CA GLY A 8 0.74 13.83 48.02
C GLY A 8 1.60 13.90 46.75
N GLU A 9 2.92 13.75 46.88
CA GLU A 9 3.84 13.74 45.73
C GLU A 9 3.64 12.50 44.86
N GLY A 10 3.49 11.31 45.47
CA GLY A 10 3.22 10.07 44.74
C GLY A 10 1.87 10.10 44.00
N ALA A 11 0.83 10.64 44.64
CA ALA A 11 -0.48 10.80 44.01
C ALA A 11 -0.44 11.78 42.82
N PHE A 12 0.35 12.86 42.92
CA PHE A 12 0.50 13.82 41.85
C PHE A 12 1.21 13.23 40.62
N VAL A 13 2.30 12.49 40.82
CA VAL A 13 3.02 11.81 39.72
C VAL A 13 2.11 10.77 39.04
N LEU A 14 1.40 9.97 39.82
CA LEU A 14 0.47 8.97 39.29
C LEU A 14 -0.67 9.61 38.48
N ALA A 15 -1.19 10.76 38.94
CA ALA A 15 -2.22 11.51 38.21
C ALA A 15 -1.70 12.03 36.86
N ILE A 16 -0.46 12.51 36.79
CA ILE A 16 0.16 12.96 35.52
C ILE A 16 0.31 11.78 34.56
N VAL A 17 0.83 10.64 35.02
CA VAL A 17 1.01 9.45 34.19
C VAL A 17 -0.34 8.94 33.67
N ALA A 18 -1.36 8.87 34.53
CA ALA A 18 -2.70 8.49 34.13
C ALA A 18 -3.27 9.45 33.08
N PHE A 19 -3.09 10.76 33.26
CA PHE A 19 -3.54 11.77 32.29
C PHE A 19 -2.87 11.60 30.92
N ILE A 20 -1.55 11.42 30.90
CA ILE A 20 -0.80 11.16 29.66
C ILE A 20 -1.32 9.87 28.99
N GLY A 21 -1.55 8.82 29.77
CA GLY A 21 -2.12 7.56 29.27
C GLY A 21 -3.48 7.75 28.60
N VAL A 22 -4.39 8.50 29.24
CA VAL A 22 -5.71 8.82 28.68
C VAL A 22 -5.56 9.60 27.37
N VAL A 23 -4.71 10.63 27.33
CA VAL A 23 -4.49 11.44 26.12
C VAL A 23 -3.98 10.58 24.96
N ILE A 24 -3.00 9.70 25.21
CA ILE A 24 -2.46 8.80 24.18
C ILE A 24 -3.55 7.87 23.64
N VAL A 25 -4.33 7.25 24.53
CA VAL A 25 -5.43 6.34 24.14
C VAL A 25 -6.50 7.10 23.34
N SER A 26 -6.86 8.32 23.74
CA SER A 26 -7.82 9.14 23.01
C SER A 26 -7.33 9.52 21.61
N ILE A 27 -6.06 9.90 21.46
CA ILE A 27 -5.45 10.18 20.15
C ILE A 27 -5.50 8.92 19.27
N PHE A 28 -5.13 7.77 19.82
CA PHE A 28 -5.18 6.50 19.10
C PHE A 28 -6.61 6.15 18.63
N MET A 29 -7.61 6.34 19.49
CA MET A 29 -9.02 6.12 19.13
C MET A 29 -9.48 7.04 17.99
N ILE A 30 -9.07 8.32 18.00
CA ILE A 30 -9.38 9.26 16.93
C ILE A 30 -8.75 8.81 15.61
N ILE A 31 -7.46 8.43 15.63
CA ILE A 31 -6.76 7.94 14.44
C ILE A 31 -7.43 6.67 13.90
N ALA A 32 -7.76 5.72 14.79
CA ALA A 32 -8.45 4.49 14.41
C ALA A 32 -9.83 4.77 13.79
N ALA A 33 -10.59 5.72 14.34
CA ALA A 33 -11.88 6.13 13.79
C ALA A 33 -11.74 6.75 12.39
N LEU A 34 -10.75 7.62 12.18
CA LEU A 34 -10.46 8.20 10.87
C LEU A 34 -10.01 7.13 9.86
N ALA A 35 -9.16 6.20 10.27
CA ALA A 35 -8.73 5.08 9.44
C ALA A 35 -9.92 4.18 9.07
N ALA A 36 -10.81 3.89 10.02
CA ALA A 36 -12.03 3.12 9.76
C ALA A 36 -12.96 3.83 8.77
N PHE A 37 -13.12 5.15 8.91
CA PHE A 37 -13.91 5.95 7.98
C PHE A 37 -13.30 5.98 6.57
N MET A 38 -11.97 6.12 6.47
CA MET A 38 -11.26 6.03 5.19
C MET A 38 -11.42 4.65 4.55
N ALA A 39 -11.26 3.58 5.32
CA ALA A 39 -11.46 2.21 4.85
C ALA A 39 -12.89 2.00 4.34
N LEU A 40 -13.90 2.58 5.00
CA LEU A 40 -15.29 2.54 4.54
C LEU A 40 -15.47 3.24 3.19
N ILE A 41 -14.95 4.46 3.04
CA ILE A 41 -15.03 5.21 1.77
C ILE A 41 -14.35 4.41 0.64
N LEU A 42 -13.14 3.93 0.88
CA LEU A 42 -12.40 3.14 -0.12
C LEU A 42 -13.12 1.84 -0.45
N THR A 43 -13.75 1.19 0.54
CA THR A 43 -14.57 -0.01 0.29
C THR A 43 -15.74 0.30 -0.63
N ILE A 44 -16.44 1.42 -0.42
CA ILE A 44 -17.54 1.85 -1.29
C ILE A 44 -17.01 2.12 -2.71
N MET A 45 -15.88 2.81 -2.83
CA MET A 45 -15.23 3.05 -4.13
C MET A 45 -14.83 1.74 -4.82
N CYS A 46 -14.30 0.76 -4.09
CA CYS A 46 -13.95 -0.56 -4.61
C CYS A 46 -15.18 -1.34 -5.07
N ILE A 47 -16.32 -1.21 -4.38
CA ILE A 47 -17.58 -1.82 -4.81
C ILE A 47 -18.07 -1.19 -6.12
N ILE A 48 -17.93 0.13 -6.29
CA ILE A 48 -18.26 0.81 -7.55
C ILE A 48 -17.32 0.36 -8.67
N ALA A 49 -16.02 0.24 -8.39
CA ALA A 49 -14.99 -0.19 -9.34
C ALA A 49 -14.95 -1.72 -9.57
N TRP A 50 -15.96 -2.48 -9.12
CA TRP A 50 -15.89 -3.94 -9.06
C TRP A 50 -15.82 -4.62 -10.43
N ASN A 51 -16.46 -4.03 -11.44
CA ASN A 51 -16.51 -4.55 -12.81
C ASN A 51 -15.82 -3.64 -13.84
N GLU A 52 -15.71 -2.35 -13.55
CA GLU A 52 -15.14 -1.36 -14.46
C GLU A 52 -14.10 -0.51 -13.73
N PRO A 53 -12.97 -0.17 -14.39
CA PRO A 53 -11.94 0.65 -13.76
C PRO A 53 -12.49 2.04 -13.44
N LEU A 54 -12.25 2.51 -12.22
CA LEU A 54 -12.68 3.82 -11.76
C LEU A 54 -11.50 4.79 -11.79
N THR A 55 -11.57 5.79 -12.67
CA THR A 55 -10.57 6.86 -12.77
C THR A 55 -11.07 8.11 -12.03
N ILE A 56 -10.36 8.54 -10.98
CA ILE A 56 -10.64 9.80 -10.27
C ILE A 56 -9.37 10.64 -10.31
N GLY A 57 -9.39 11.69 -11.14
CA GLY A 57 -8.21 12.53 -11.38
C GLY A 57 -7.07 11.74 -12.00
N SER A 58 -5.93 11.66 -11.31
CA SER A 58 -4.77 10.87 -11.72
C SER A 58 -4.73 9.45 -11.16
N MET A 59 -5.62 9.11 -10.22
CA MET A 59 -5.70 7.77 -9.65
C MET A 59 -6.66 6.91 -10.44
N THR A 60 -6.22 5.71 -10.82
CA THR A 60 -7.04 4.69 -11.47
C THR A 60 -7.09 3.47 -10.58
N ILE A 61 -8.29 3.10 -10.12
CA ILE A 61 -8.52 1.87 -9.36
C ILE A 61 -8.96 0.80 -10.34
N THR A 62 -8.14 -0.24 -10.50
CA THR A 62 -8.49 -1.39 -11.34
C THR A 62 -9.44 -2.34 -10.60
N PRO A 63 -10.32 -3.08 -11.31
CA PRO A 63 -11.19 -4.07 -10.68
C PRO A 63 -10.44 -5.13 -9.87
N GLU A 64 -9.24 -5.51 -10.32
CA GLU A 64 -8.37 -6.46 -9.62
C GLU A 64 -7.88 -5.89 -8.28
N GLU A 65 -7.46 -4.62 -8.25
CA GLU A 65 -7.05 -3.92 -7.02
C GLU A 65 -8.23 -3.74 -6.06
N ALA A 66 -9.40 -3.37 -6.58
CA ALA A 66 -10.61 -3.23 -5.78
C ALA A 66 -11.02 -4.54 -5.08
N ARG A 67 -10.98 -5.66 -5.81
CA ARG A 67 -11.27 -7.00 -5.26
C ARG A 67 -10.20 -7.43 -4.26
N ALA A 68 -8.93 -7.17 -4.55
CA ALA A 68 -7.83 -7.50 -3.64
C ALA A 68 -7.93 -6.71 -2.32
N PHE A 69 -8.26 -5.42 -2.39
CA PHE A 69 -8.47 -4.57 -1.21
C PHE A 69 -9.55 -5.14 -0.28
N ILE A 70 -10.72 -5.47 -0.85
CA ILE A 70 -11.84 -6.05 -0.10
C ILE A 70 -11.47 -7.44 0.43
N ALA A 71 -10.84 -8.29 -0.38
CA ALA A 71 -10.43 -9.63 0.04
C ALA A 71 -9.43 -9.59 1.22
N ARG A 72 -8.47 -8.67 1.21
CA ARG A 72 -7.51 -8.46 2.30
C ARG A 72 -8.20 -7.91 3.55
N GLY A 73 -9.14 -6.98 3.39
CA GLY A 73 -9.99 -6.49 4.47
C GLY A 73 -10.77 -7.62 5.14
N ILE A 74 -11.47 -8.45 4.35
CA ILE A 74 -12.21 -9.62 4.87
C ILE A 74 -11.28 -10.61 5.55
N LEU A 75 -10.11 -10.89 4.97
CA LEU A 75 -9.11 -11.77 5.55
C LEU A 75 -8.65 -11.24 6.93
N GLY A 76 -8.36 -9.94 7.03
CA GLY A 76 -8.02 -9.28 8.29
C GLY A 76 -9.16 -9.35 9.33
N ALA A 77 -10.40 -9.13 8.89
CA ALA A 77 -11.59 -9.21 9.73
C ALA A 77 -11.84 -10.59 10.33
N ILE A 78 -11.34 -11.66 9.68
CA ILE A 78 -11.42 -13.05 10.17
C ILE A 78 -10.18 -13.41 11.00
N LEU A 79 -8.98 -13.05 10.52
CA LEU A 79 -7.73 -13.39 11.20
C LEU A 79 -7.60 -12.70 12.55
N ALA A 80 -7.95 -11.41 12.65
CA ALA A 80 -7.85 -10.65 13.89
C ALA A 80 -8.65 -11.26 15.07
N PRO A 81 -9.96 -11.56 14.94
CA PRO A 81 -10.69 -12.20 16.02
C PRO A 81 -10.22 -13.63 16.27
N THR A 82 -9.84 -14.38 15.23
CA THR A 82 -9.31 -15.75 15.40
C THR A 82 -8.02 -15.75 16.21
N PHE A 83 -7.10 -14.84 15.90
CA PHE A 83 -5.86 -14.66 16.65
C PHE A 83 -6.11 -14.14 18.06
N THR A 84 -7.05 -13.20 18.23
CA THR A 84 -7.44 -12.71 19.55
C THR A 84 -7.99 -13.84 20.40
N TYR A 85 -8.90 -14.65 19.86
CA TYR A 85 -9.45 -15.83 20.54
C TYR A 85 -8.35 -16.82 20.94
N PHE A 86 -7.40 -17.09 20.05
CA PHE A 86 -6.23 -17.91 20.35
C PHE A 86 -5.42 -17.37 21.54
N CYS A 87 -5.17 -16.05 21.59
CA CYS A 87 -4.51 -15.41 22.73
C CYS A 87 -5.32 -15.54 24.02
N LEU A 88 -6.65 -15.38 23.98
CA LEU A 88 -7.50 -15.55 25.17
C LEU A 88 -7.42 -16.96 25.74
N LEU A 89 -7.40 -17.98 24.88
CA LEU A 89 -7.20 -19.36 25.29
C LEU A 89 -5.81 -19.58 25.91
N LEU A 90 -4.76 -18.98 25.31
CA LEU A 90 -3.38 -19.14 25.76
C LEU A 90 -3.14 -18.50 27.13
N PHE A 91 -3.73 -17.32 27.38
CA PHE A 91 -3.54 -16.57 28.62
C PHE A 91 -4.62 -16.81 29.67
N GLN A 92 -5.64 -17.64 29.37
CA GLN A 92 -6.79 -17.91 30.22
C GLN A 92 -7.48 -16.62 30.71
N SER A 93 -7.54 -15.62 29.83
CA SER A 93 -8.14 -14.32 30.15
C SER A 93 -9.61 -14.29 29.73
N ASP A 94 -10.47 -13.81 30.61
CA ASP A 94 -11.85 -13.50 30.26
C ASP A 94 -11.89 -12.18 29.48
N THR A 95 -12.71 -12.14 28.43
CA THR A 95 -12.95 -10.92 27.64
C THR A 95 -14.44 -10.68 27.52
N GLN A 96 -14.83 -9.41 27.62
CA GLN A 96 -16.22 -9.01 27.42
C GLN A 96 -16.60 -9.13 25.95
N VAL A 97 -17.79 -9.68 25.71
CA VAL A 97 -18.31 -9.96 24.35
C VAL A 97 -18.47 -8.66 23.54
N ASP A 98 -18.64 -7.52 24.19
CA ASP A 98 -18.90 -6.23 23.54
C ASP A 98 -17.72 -5.73 22.68
N TYR A 99 -16.49 -6.22 22.93
CA TYR A 99 -15.31 -5.77 22.18
C TYR A 99 -15.09 -6.47 20.84
N TRP A 100 -15.78 -7.58 20.58
CA TRP A 100 -15.57 -8.36 19.34
C TRP A 100 -15.84 -7.55 18.08
N GLY A 101 -16.83 -6.65 18.11
CA GLY A 101 -17.12 -5.76 16.98
C GLY A 101 -15.93 -4.86 16.62
N TYR A 102 -15.25 -4.31 17.63
CA TYR A 102 -14.06 -3.49 17.41
C TYR A 102 -12.86 -4.31 16.93
N VAL A 103 -12.73 -5.57 17.37
CA VAL A 103 -11.66 -6.46 16.90
C VAL A 103 -11.86 -6.82 15.42
N VAL A 104 -13.09 -7.15 15.01
CA VAL A 104 -13.42 -7.44 13.62
C VAL A 104 -13.21 -6.19 12.75
N LEU A 105 -13.72 -5.05 13.19
CA LEU A 105 -13.55 -3.78 12.47
C LEU A 105 -12.08 -3.37 12.36
N GLY A 106 -11.34 -3.45 13.46
CA GLY A 106 -9.90 -3.16 13.47
C GLY A 106 -9.13 -4.11 12.57
N GLY A 107 -9.46 -5.41 12.58
CA GLY A 107 -8.92 -6.40 11.67
C GLY A 107 -9.18 -6.06 10.20
N TYR A 108 -10.39 -5.62 9.87
CA TYR A 108 -10.74 -5.18 8.52
C TYR A 108 -9.91 -3.96 8.09
N VAL A 109 -9.84 -2.94 8.93
CA VAL A 109 -9.10 -1.70 8.63
C VAL A 109 -7.61 -1.97 8.47
N MET A 110 -7.02 -2.76 9.35
CA MET A 110 -5.61 -3.15 9.26
C MET A 110 -5.35 -4.01 8.01
N GLY A 111 -6.20 -5.01 7.76
CA GLY A 111 -6.09 -5.88 6.60
C GLY A 111 -6.27 -5.16 5.28
N SER A 112 -7.13 -4.14 5.23
CA SER A 112 -7.35 -3.36 4.01
C SER A 112 -6.29 -2.29 3.81
N LEU A 113 -6.09 -1.38 4.76
CA LEU A 113 -5.21 -0.21 4.58
C LEU A 113 -3.72 -0.55 4.74
N VAL A 114 -3.34 -1.21 5.83
CA VAL A 114 -1.92 -1.41 6.16
C VAL A 114 -1.27 -2.36 5.17
N VAL A 115 -1.98 -3.45 4.82
CA VAL A 115 -1.48 -4.41 3.82
C VAL A 115 -1.37 -3.75 2.44
N GLU A 116 -2.30 -2.87 2.06
CA GLU A 116 -2.21 -2.13 0.80
C GLU A 116 -0.97 -1.23 0.77
N CYS A 117 -0.73 -0.45 1.83
CA CYS A 117 0.46 0.40 1.92
C CYS A 117 1.76 -0.42 1.79
N VAL A 118 1.86 -1.55 2.50
CA VAL A 118 3.04 -2.42 2.45
C VAL A 118 3.24 -3.01 1.05
N ILE A 119 2.17 -3.46 0.39
CA ILE A 119 2.25 -4.03 -0.96
C ILE A 119 2.62 -2.95 -1.97
N GLN A 120 2.09 -1.74 -1.83
CA GLN A 120 2.41 -0.62 -2.71
C GLN A 120 3.89 -0.26 -2.58
N GLU A 121 4.42 -0.12 -1.36
CA GLU A 121 5.85 0.11 -1.13
C GLU A 121 6.71 -1.01 -1.72
N ALA A 122 6.30 -2.27 -1.58
CA ALA A 122 7.01 -3.41 -2.15
C ALA A 122 7.01 -3.39 -3.69
N ARG A 123 5.88 -2.99 -4.31
CA ARG A 123 5.74 -2.86 -5.77
C ARG A 123 6.61 -1.73 -6.31
N GLU A 124 6.64 -0.59 -5.63
CA GLU A 124 7.48 0.56 -6.00
C GLU A 124 8.97 0.20 -5.93
N LYS A 125 9.40 -0.49 -4.86
CA LYS A 125 10.79 -0.97 -4.73
C LYS A 125 11.16 -1.97 -5.83
N ALA A 126 10.30 -2.95 -6.10
CA ALA A 126 10.55 -3.93 -7.16
C ALA A 126 10.65 -3.29 -8.56
N GLN A 127 9.84 -2.26 -8.83
CA GLN A 127 9.92 -1.50 -10.08
C GLN A 127 11.22 -0.70 -10.20
N ALA A 128 11.67 -0.07 -9.12
CA ALA A 128 12.93 0.67 -9.09
C ALA A 128 14.14 -0.26 -9.35
N GLU A 129 14.15 -1.44 -8.74
CA GLU A 129 15.19 -2.46 -8.97
C GLU A 129 15.18 -2.97 -10.41
N ALA A 130 14.00 -3.25 -10.98
CA ALA A 130 13.88 -3.68 -12.37
C ALA A 130 14.39 -2.64 -13.38
N GLN A 131 14.23 -1.34 -13.08
CA GLN A 131 14.75 -0.26 -13.93
C GLN A 131 16.27 -0.12 -13.85
N GLN A 132 16.90 -0.46 -12.72
CA GLN A 132 18.36 -0.41 -12.57
C GLN A 132 19.09 -1.56 -13.28
N VAL A 133 18.41 -2.67 -13.54
CA VAL A 133 19.01 -3.88 -14.15
C VAL A 133 18.90 -3.89 -15.67
N LEU A 134 18.23 -2.93 -16.32
CA LEU A 134 18.27 -2.86 -17.79
C LEU A 134 19.73 -2.60 -18.22
N PRO A 135 20.39 -3.55 -18.92
CA PRO A 135 21.68 -3.28 -19.51
C PRO A 135 21.52 -2.06 -20.42
N PRO A 136 22.52 -1.17 -20.53
CA PRO A 136 22.47 -0.14 -21.55
C PRO A 136 22.17 -0.85 -22.87
N LEU A 137 21.03 -0.50 -23.48
CA LEU A 137 20.68 -0.98 -24.81
C LEU A 137 21.95 -0.78 -25.64
N MET A 138 22.59 -1.88 -26.06
CA MET A 138 23.63 -1.80 -27.07
C MET A 138 22.94 -1.08 -28.20
N GLN A 139 23.27 0.19 -28.38
CA GLN A 139 22.78 0.95 -29.52
C GLN A 139 23.13 0.07 -30.72
N PRO A 140 22.15 -0.39 -31.51
CA PRO A 140 22.47 -1.12 -32.72
C PRO A 140 23.52 -0.28 -33.45
N PRO A 141 24.64 -0.89 -33.87
CA PRO A 141 25.72 -0.15 -34.51
C PRO A 141 25.09 0.74 -35.57
N ALA A 142 25.39 2.05 -35.51
CA ALA A 142 24.76 3.05 -36.36
C ALA A 142 24.61 2.47 -37.75
N THR A 143 23.36 2.33 -38.21
CA THR A 143 23.05 1.73 -39.50
C THR A 143 23.94 2.44 -40.51
N ARG A 144 24.93 1.72 -41.06
CA ARG A 144 25.83 2.28 -42.06
C ARG A 144 24.90 2.84 -43.13
N GLN A 145 24.84 4.17 -43.25
CA GLN A 145 24.01 4.81 -44.26
C GLN A 145 24.46 4.19 -45.59
N GLU A 146 23.61 3.34 -46.19
CA GLU A 146 23.87 2.89 -47.54
C GLU A 146 24.00 4.18 -48.37
N PRO A 147 25.11 4.38 -49.10
CA PRO A 147 25.19 5.51 -50.01
C PRO A 147 23.95 5.45 -50.92
N PRO A 148 23.32 6.59 -51.24
CA PRO A 148 22.09 6.61 -52.01
C PRO A 148 22.28 5.72 -53.24
N ARG A 149 21.47 4.65 -53.33
CA ARG A 149 21.52 3.71 -54.44
C ARG A 149 21.24 4.51 -55.71
N ARG A 150 22.31 4.89 -56.41
CA ARG A 150 22.17 5.40 -57.77
C ARG A 150 21.55 4.26 -58.58
N PRO A 151 20.55 4.53 -59.43
CA PRO A 151 20.07 3.55 -60.40
C PRO A 151 21.28 2.93 -61.09
N PHE A 152 21.25 1.61 -61.27
CA PHE A 152 22.28 0.91 -62.03
C PHE A 152 22.33 1.51 -63.43
N GLU A 153 23.39 2.27 -63.71
CA GLU A 153 23.67 2.82 -65.03
C GLU A 153 24.40 1.72 -65.79
N TYR A 154 23.71 1.12 -66.77
CA TYR A 154 24.34 0.18 -67.70
C TYR A 154 25.41 0.96 -68.46
N ALA A 155 26.62 0.40 -68.57
CA ALA A 155 27.62 0.97 -69.47
C ALA A 155 27.01 1.04 -70.87
N SER A 156 26.77 2.26 -71.38
CA SER A 156 26.40 2.47 -72.76
C SER A 156 27.61 2.13 -73.61
N TRP A 157 27.43 1.23 -74.58
CA TRP A 157 28.46 0.87 -75.56
C TRP A 157 28.84 2.04 -76.49
N ASP A 158 28.23 3.22 -76.33
CA ASP A 158 28.46 4.42 -77.15
C ASP A 158 29.80 5.14 -76.84
N ASP A 159 30.54 4.75 -75.81
CA ASP A 159 31.82 5.40 -75.45
C ASP A 159 33.03 4.92 -76.28
N GLU A 160 32.85 4.00 -77.25
CA GLU A 160 33.96 3.48 -78.09
C GLU A 160 34.17 4.21 -79.44
N ASP A 161 33.29 5.12 -79.87
CA ASP A 161 33.36 5.71 -81.23
C ASP A 161 34.04 7.09 -81.32
N GLU A 162 34.58 7.65 -80.23
CA GLU A 162 35.37 8.89 -80.27
C GLU A 162 36.88 8.64 -80.11
N ARG A 163 37.50 8.01 -81.12
CA ARG A 163 38.94 8.15 -81.43
C ARG A 163 39.23 8.24 -82.91
#